data_AF-A0A7C0ZZ80-F1
#
_entry.id   AF-A0A7C0ZZ80-F1
#
_cell.length_a   1.000
_cell.length_b   1.000
_cell.length_c   1.000
_cell.angle_alpha   90.00
_cell.angle_beta   90.00
_cell.angle_gamma   90.00
#
_symmetry.space_group_name_H-M   'P 1'
#
loop_
_entity.id
_entity.type
_entity.pdbx_description
1 polymer ?
#
loop_
_entity_poly.entity_id
_entity_poly.type
_entity_poly.pdbx_seq_one_letter_code
_entity_poly.pdbx_strand_id
1 'polypeptide(L)'
;MLRRNNTFLFVLFLCLFILPASSYSTQSIYTIQSGSFITLPPAEKEFNRVAQTLDRKDLDFLRIEKIGKYFSVRLGKFDNRVPAEKLLRANRAHIGSAVVMKAYFKNERIVKSYSGDALSVTKSPAPEAIPRDTNLQVDKDVNKAPHREKTGPGRELFESISGKVNKRNYGDALKIIKTNLSKWPDSPELNGWYGAVLLKLNKPSKALTQLKKASALSPDTPDYHN
;
A
#
# COMPACT_ATOMS: atom_id res chain seq x y z
N MET A 1 -45.19 31.63 -48.43
CA MET A 1 -45.25 31.35 -46.98
C MET A 1 -44.41 30.13 -46.69
N LEU A 2 -43.27 30.27 -45.99
CA LEU A 2 -42.73 29.24 -45.08
C LEU A 2 -41.55 29.85 -44.30
N ARG A 3 -41.77 30.11 -43.01
CA ARG A 3 -40.81 30.71 -42.07
C ARG A 3 -40.09 29.57 -41.36
N ARG A 4 -38.78 29.38 -41.62
CA ARG A 4 -37.99 28.29 -41.02
C ARG A 4 -37.36 28.78 -39.71
N ASN A 5 -37.92 28.34 -38.59
CA ASN A 5 -37.46 28.67 -37.24
C ASN A 5 -36.15 27.92 -36.91
N ASN A 6 -35.04 28.66 -36.82
CA ASN A 6 -33.74 28.16 -36.37
C ASN A 6 -33.53 28.46 -34.87
N THR A 7 -34.38 27.95 -33.99
CA THR A 7 -34.20 28.14 -32.53
C THR A 7 -34.18 26.83 -31.74
N PHE A 8 -34.26 25.67 -32.40
CA PHE A 8 -34.26 24.39 -31.69
C PHE A 8 -32.89 23.70 -31.60
N LEU A 9 -31.85 24.24 -32.26
CA LEU A 9 -30.51 23.63 -32.29
C LEU A 9 -29.51 24.29 -31.32
N PHE A 10 -29.99 24.95 -30.27
CA PHE A 10 -29.12 25.52 -29.22
C PHE A 10 -29.43 25.02 -27.80
N VAL A 11 -30.50 24.23 -27.62
CA VAL A 11 -30.88 23.69 -26.29
C VAL A 11 -30.24 22.32 -26.03
N LEU A 12 -29.71 21.63 -27.06
CA LEU A 12 -29.07 20.31 -26.90
C LEU A 12 -27.58 20.37 -26.51
N PHE A 13 -27.03 21.54 -26.17
CA PHE A 13 -25.63 21.66 -25.74
C PHE A 13 -25.46 22.08 -24.27
N LEU A 14 -26.56 22.36 -23.54
CA LEU A 14 -26.50 22.85 -22.15
C LEU A 14 -26.90 21.81 -21.09
N CYS A 15 -27.11 20.55 -21.46
CA CYS A 15 -27.43 19.48 -20.50
C CYS A 15 -26.38 18.36 -20.41
N LEU A 16 -25.19 18.52 -20.99
CA LEU A 16 -24.14 17.49 -20.97
C LEU A 16 -22.96 17.76 -20.02
N PHE A 17 -23.10 18.69 -19.06
CA PHE A 17 -22.03 19.02 -18.10
C PHE A 17 -22.50 19.14 -16.65
N ILE A 18 -23.54 18.39 -16.26
CA ILE A 18 -23.81 18.13 -14.84
C ILE A 18 -23.65 16.63 -14.59
N LEU A 19 -22.46 16.10 -14.93
CA LEU A 19 -22.01 14.90 -14.23
C LEU A 19 -21.64 15.37 -12.82
N PRO A 20 -22.30 14.88 -11.76
CA PRO A 20 -21.83 15.15 -10.41
C PRO A 20 -20.39 14.65 -10.35
N ALA A 21 -19.44 15.57 -10.21
CA ALA A 21 -18.11 15.20 -9.81
C ALA A 21 -18.27 14.53 -8.45
N SER A 22 -18.27 13.20 -8.42
CA SER A 22 -18.17 12.42 -7.20
C SER A 22 -16.84 12.80 -6.57
N SER A 23 -16.82 13.87 -5.78
CA SER A 23 -15.72 14.18 -4.90
C SER A 23 -15.71 13.06 -3.87
N TYR A 24 -14.93 12.02 -4.16
CA TYR A 24 -14.60 10.99 -3.20
C TYR A 24 -13.81 11.67 -2.09
N SER A 25 -14.51 12.07 -1.03
CA SER A 25 -13.91 12.54 0.20
C SER A 25 -13.01 11.43 0.72
N THR A 26 -11.71 11.60 0.52
CA THR A 26 -10.70 10.66 1.01
C THR A 26 -10.56 10.89 2.51
N GLN A 27 -11.51 10.36 3.28
CA GLN A 27 -11.53 10.58 4.72
C GLN A 27 -10.38 9.80 5.38
N SER A 28 -9.51 10.53 6.06
CA SER A 28 -8.52 9.93 6.95
C SER A 28 -9.20 9.44 8.22
N ILE A 29 -9.00 8.16 8.54
CA ILE A 29 -9.62 7.46 9.67
C ILE A 29 -8.56 6.92 10.61
N TYR A 30 -8.94 6.57 11.84
CA TYR A 30 -8.14 5.72 12.70
C TYR A 30 -8.44 4.25 12.42
N THR A 31 -7.40 3.42 12.40
CA THR A 31 -7.48 1.98 12.15
C THR A 31 -6.32 1.28 12.87
N ILE A 32 -6.44 -0.02 13.08
CA ILE A 32 -5.39 -0.85 13.67
C ILE A 32 -4.71 -1.62 12.53
N GLN A 33 -3.40 -1.52 12.40
CA GLN A 33 -2.64 -2.34 11.47
C GLN A 33 -2.03 -3.52 12.23
N SER A 34 -2.38 -4.75 11.87
CA SER A 34 -1.81 -5.96 12.49
C SER A 34 -0.52 -6.42 11.79
N GLY A 35 -0.39 -6.12 10.49
CA GLY A 35 0.82 -6.42 9.72
C GLY A 35 0.87 -5.73 8.36
N SER A 36 2.05 -5.73 7.74
CA SER A 36 2.29 -5.26 6.38
C SER A 36 3.26 -6.22 5.69
N PHE A 37 2.91 -6.67 4.48
CA PHE A 37 3.60 -7.76 3.81
C PHE A 37 3.88 -7.42 2.35
N ILE A 38 4.99 -7.91 1.80
CA ILE A 38 5.37 -7.66 0.39
C ILE A 38 4.48 -8.44 -0.58
N THR A 39 4.00 -9.60 -0.18
CA THR A 39 3.17 -10.47 -1.02
C THR A 39 1.84 -10.76 -0.34
N LEU A 40 0.85 -11.10 -1.14
CA LEU A 40 -0.49 -11.39 -0.67
C LEU A 40 -0.58 -12.61 0.27
N PRO A 41 0.12 -13.75 0.03
CA PRO A 41 -0.10 -14.95 0.85
C PRO A 41 0.23 -14.78 2.34
N PRO A 42 1.34 -14.13 2.75
CA PRO A 42 1.57 -13.78 4.15
C PRO A 42 0.51 -12.83 4.74
N ALA A 43 0.01 -11.89 3.95
CA ALA A 43 -1.07 -11.00 4.38
C ALA A 43 -2.38 -11.77 4.59
N GLU A 44 -2.70 -12.73 3.72
CA GLU A 44 -3.86 -13.60 3.90
C GLU A 44 -3.72 -14.50 5.11
N LYS A 45 -2.53 -15.03 5.38
CA LYS A 45 -2.25 -15.81 6.59
C LYS A 45 -2.52 -14.98 7.85
N GLU A 46 -2.04 -13.74 7.88
CA GLU A 46 -2.30 -12.82 8.99
C GLU A 46 -3.78 -12.43 9.09
N PHE A 47 -4.43 -12.10 7.98
CA PHE A 47 -5.87 -11.81 7.93
C PHE A 47 -6.69 -12.96 8.50
N ASN A 48 -6.43 -14.20 8.05
CA ASN A 48 -7.15 -15.37 8.51
C ASN A 48 -6.88 -15.64 10.00
N ARG A 49 -5.63 -15.46 10.46
CA ARG A 49 -5.27 -15.56 11.89
C ARG A 49 -6.10 -14.58 12.72
N VAL A 50 -6.16 -13.30 12.33
CA VAL A 50 -6.97 -12.28 13.03
C VAL A 50 -8.45 -12.66 12.99
N ALA A 51 -8.99 -13.05 11.83
CA ALA A 51 -10.39 -13.44 11.67
C ALA A 51 -10.79 -14.66 12.53
N GLN A 52 -9.86 -15.57 12.79
CA GLN A 52 -10.10 -16.76 13.62
C GLN A 52 -9.91 -16.51 15.12
N THR A 53 -9.15 -15.48 15.50
CA THR A 53 -8.78 -15.25 16.91
C THR A 53 -9.69 -14.24 17.61
N LEU A 54 -10.23 -13.26 16.88
CA LEU A 54 -11.07 -12.22 17.49
C LEU A 54 -12.56 -12.57 17.42
N ASP A 55 -13.33 -12.05 18.37
CA ASP A 55 -14.79 -12.15 18.38
C ASP A 55 -15.39 -11.51 17.11
N ARG A 56 -16.49 -12.07 16.58
CA ARG A 56 -17.16 -11.56 15.36
C ARG A 56 -17.49 -10.06 15.42
N LYS A 57 -17.87 -9.55 16.60
CA LYS A 57 -18.15 -8.12 16.85
C LYS A 57 -16.92 -7.21 16.69
N ASP A 58 -15.72 -7.77 16.85
CA ASP A 58 -14.46 -7.02 16.80
C ASP A 58 -13.78 -7.13 15.43
N LEU A 59 -14.37 -7.90 14.49
CA LEU A 59 -13.88 -8.08 13.11
C LEU A 59 -14.37 -7.02 12.12
N ASP A 60 -15.12 -6.03 12.61
CA ASP A 60 -15.66 -4.96 11.77
C ASP A 60 -14.53 -4.26 10.99
N PHE A 61 -14.75 -4.14 9.67
CA PHE A 61 -13.79 -3.57 8.73
C PHE A 61 -12.39 -4.24 8.72
N LEU A 62 -12.28 -5.52 9.13
CA LEU A 62 -11.08 -6.32 8.87
C LEU A 62 -10.89 -6.45 7.36
N ARG A 63 -9.69 -6.10 6.87
CA ARG A 63 -9.39 -6.04 5.44
C ARG A 63 -7.90 -6.14 5.14
N ILE A 64 -7.61 -6.51 3.90
CA ILE A 64 -6.29 -6.41 3.27
C ILE A 64 -6.34 -5.26 2.28
N GLU A 65 -5.48 -4.26 2.46
CA GLU A 65 -5.31 -3.15 1.53
C GLU A 65 -3.98 -3.26 0.77
N LYS A 66 -4.00 -3.10 -0.55
CA LYS A 66 -2.79 -2.90 -1.36
C LYS A 66 -2.38 -1.44 -1.32
N ILE A 67 -1.23 -1.16 -0.70
CA ILE A 67 -0.65 0.17 -0.54
C ILE A 67 0.76 0.15 -1.11
N GLY A 68 0.95 0.72 -2.29
CA GLY A 68 2.19 0.58 -3.05
C GLY A 68 2.52 -0.90 -3.30
N LYS A 69 3.72 -1.32 -2.90
CA LYS A 69 4.20 -2.71 -3.00
C LYS A 69 3.77 -3.63 -1.85
N TYR A 70 3.01 -3.11 -0.87
CA TYR A 70 2.65 -3.85 0.34
C TYR A 70 1.16 -4.20 0.38
N PHE A 71 0.87 -5.29 1.08
CA PHE A 71 -0.46 -5.70 1.51
C PHE A 71 -0.54 -5.49 3.03
N SER A 72 -1.30 -4.48 3.45
CA SER A 72 -1.51 -4.16 4.86
C SER A 72 -2.79 -4.81 5.37
N VAL A 73 -2.69 -5.54 6.48
CA VAL A 73 -3.86 -6.11 7.19
C VAL A 73 -4.31 -5.10 8.22
N ARG A 74 -5.55 -4.63 8.09
CA ARG A 74 -6.11 -3.54 8.89
C ARG A 74 -7.46 -3.94 9.49
N LEU A 75 -7.73 -3.42 10.68
CA LEU A 75 -8.92 -3.69 11.46
C LEU A 75 -9.59 -2.39 11.90
N GLY A 76 -10.91 -2.35 11.78
CA GLY A 76 -11.72 -1.21 12.19
C GLY A 76 -11.61 0.02 11.28
N LYS A 77 -12.62 0.87 11.40
CA LYS A 77 -12.71 2.20 10.82
C LYS A 77 -13.31 3.13 11.87
N PHE A 78 -12.49 4.04 12.39
CA PHE A 78 -12.87 4.88 13.52
C PHE A 78 -12.65 6.36 13.21
N ASP A 79 -13.56 7.22 13.65
CA ASP A 79 -13.43 8.67 13.45
C ASP A 79 -12.34 9.29 14.33
N ASN A 80 -12.08 8.69 15.50
CA ASN A 80 -11.06 9.15 16.43
C ASN A 80 -10.28 7.97 17.04
N ARG A 81 -9.19 8.29 17.73
CA ARG A 81 -8.20 7.32 18.22
C ARG A 81 -8.70 6.44 19.36
N VAL A 82 -9.61 6.95 20.20
CA VAL A 82 -10.03 6.31 21.45
C VAL A 82 -10.68 4.94 21.25
N PRO A 83 -11.68 4.73 20.36
CA PRO A 83 -12.28 3.41 20.15
C PRO A 83 -11.29 2.42 19.51
N ALA A 84 -10.39 2.89 18.63
CA ALA A 84 -9.33 2.06 18.07
C ALA A 84 -8.38 1.54 19.15
N GLU A 85 -7.97 2.40 20.08
CA GLU A 85 -7.14 1.96 21.20
C GLU A 85 -7.90 1.06 22.17
N LYS A 86 -9.19 1.30 22.40
CA LYS A 86 -10.03 0.44 23.24
C LYS A 86 -10.10 -0.96 22.66
N LEU A 87 -10.38 -1.11 21.36
CA LEU A 87 -10.40 -2.40 20.68
C LEU A 87 -9.03 -3.09 20.74
N LEU A 88 -7.97 -2.34 20.47
CA LEU A 88 -6.62 -2.88 20.52
C LEU A 88 -6.25 -3.36 21.93
N ARG A 89 -6.58 -2.60 22.98
CA ARG A 89 -6.36 -2.99 24.38
C ARG A 89 -7.11 -4.26 24.74
N ALA A 90 -8.38 -4.37 24.36
CA ALA A 90 -9.20 -5.56 24.63
C ALA A 90 -8.61 -6.82 23.97
N ASN A 91 -7.98 -6.67 22.81
CA ASN A 91 -7.47 -7.78 22.00
C ASN A 91 -5.93 -7.93 22.03
N ARG A 92 -5.23 -7.26 22.96
CA ARG A 92 -3.75 -7.21 22.98
C ARG A 92 -3.09 -8.58 23.03
N ALA A 93 -3.70 -9.55 23.72
CA ALA A 93 -3.17 -10.92 23.82
C ALA A 93 -3.10 -11.62 22.45
N HIS A 94 -3.97 -11.24 21.52
CA HIS A 94 -4.15 -11.90 20.22
C HIS A 94 -3.45 -11.15 19.06
N ILE A 95 -3.32 -9.82 19.17
CA ILE A 95 -2.75 -8.95 18.14
C ILE A 95 -1.63 -8.05 18.68
N GLY A 96 -0.72 -8.62 19.48
CA GLY A 96 0.29 -7.89 20.26
C GLY A 96 1.18 -6.91 19.46
N SER A 97 1.55 -7.24 18.22
CA SER A 97 2.35 -6.37 17.34
C SER A 97 1.56 -5.26 16.66
N ALA A 98 0.23 -5.24 16.80
CA ALA A 98 -0.62 -4.31 16.09
C ALA A 98 -0.52 -2.89 16.64
N VAL A 99 -0.73 -1.91 15.76
CA VAL A 99 -0.59 -0.48 16.08
C VAL A 99 -1.79 0.33 15.59
N VAL A 100 -2.27 1.26 16.43
CA VAL A 100 -3.28 2.25 16.02
C VAL A 100 -2.60 3.36 15.22
N MET A 101 -3.12 3.64 14.03
CA MET A 101 -2.61 4.72 13.17
C MET A 101 -3.75 5.45 12.44
N LYS A 102 -3.44 6.64 11.94
CA LYS A 102 -4.29 7.37 11.00
C LYS A 102 -3.97 6.92 9.57
N ALA A 103 -4.96 6.58 8.77
CA ALA A 103 -4.79 6.11 7.40
C ALA A 103 -5.94 6.58 6.50
N TYR A 104 -5.68 6.73 5.20
CA TYR A 104 -6.72 7.01 4.21
C TYR A 104 -7.49 5.74 3.87
N PHE A 105 -8.81 5.76 4.00
CA PHE A 105 -9.66 4.64 3.62
C PHE A 105 -10.07 4.77 2.16
N LYS A 106 -9.63 3.82 1.32
CA LYS A 106 -9.89 3.82 -0.13
C LYS A 106 -10.38 2.44 -0.56
N ASN A 107 -11.63 2.36 -1.03
CA ASN A 107 -12.26 1.09 -1.39
C ASN A 107 -11.50 0.38 -2.51
N GLU A 108 -10.95 1.13 -3.46
CA GLU A 108 -10.17 0.62 -4.59
C GLU A 108 -8.85 -0.07 -4.18
N ARG A 109 -8.39 0.12 -2.94
CA ARG A 109 -7.21 -0.55 -2.41
C ARG A 109 -7.54 -1.88 -1.73
N ILE A 110 -8.80 -2.14 -1.44
CA ILE A 110 -9.21 -3.32 -0.69
C ILE A 110 -9.12 -4.54 -1.60
N VAL A 111 -8.24 -5.46 -1.25
CA VAL A 111 -8.03 -6.73 -1.96
C VAL A 111 -8.92 -7.83 -1.38
N LYS A 112 -9.15 -7.77 -0.06
CA LYS A 112 -9.98 -8.71 0.67
C LYS A 112 -10.61 -8.00 1.88
N SER A 113 -11.87 -8.27 2.17
CA SER A 113 -12.57 -7.78 3.35
C SER A 113 -13.24 -8.94 4.07
N TYR A 114 -13.40 -8.80 5.39
CA TYR A 114 -14.24 -9.67 6.17
C TYR A 114 -15.69 -9.20 6.02
N SER A 115 -16.55 -10.08 5.52
CA SER A 115 -17.99 -9.93 5.56
C SER A 115 -18.51 -11.04 6.45
N GLY A 116 -19.35 -10.69 7.43
CA GLY A 116 -19.80 -11.62 8.47
C GLY A 116 -20.47 -12.90 7.96
N ASP A 117 -20.90 -12.92 6.70
CA ASP A 117 -21.43 -14.11 6.02
C ASP A 117 -20.54 -14.44 4.82
N ALA A 118 -19.78 -15.54 4.95
CA ALA A 118 -18.90 -16.16 3.95
C ALA A 118 -17.80 -15.27 3.31
N LEU A 119 -16.58 -15.82 3.27
CA LEU A 119 -15.41 -15.25 2.58
C LEU A 119 -15.71 -15.00 1.09
N SER A 120 -16.25 -13.84 0.74
CA SER A 120 -16.39 -13.41 -0.65
C SER A 120 -15.06 -12.86 -1.14
N VAL A 121 -14.39 -13.65 -1.97
CA VAL A 121 -13.27 -13.19 -2.81
C VAL A 121 -13.88 -12.37 -3.94
N THR A 122 -13.94 -11.05 -3.79
CA THR A 122 -14.30 -10.18 -4.91
C THR A 122 -13.10 -10.06 -5.85
N LYS A 123 -13.03 -10.98 -6.81
CA LYS A 123 -12.21 -10.85 -8.02
C LYS A 123 -12.82 -9.74 -8.90
N SER A 124 -12.03 -8.75 -9.30
CA SER A 124 -12.37 -7.79 -10.37
C SER A 124 -11.07 -7.26 -11.01
N PRO A 125 -11.08 -6.81 -12.27
CA PRO A 125 -10.77 -7.60 -13.46
C PRO A 125 -9.34 -7.36 -13.94
N ALA A 126 -8.81 -8.33 -14.69
CA ALA A 126 -7.53 -8.26 -15.37
C ALA A 126 -7.48 -7.10 -16.39
N PRO A 127 -6.32 -6.45 -16.57
CA PRO A 127 -5.99 -5.84 -17.85
C PRO A 127 -5.63 -6.96 -18.84
N GLU A 128 -6.54 -7.16 -19.77
CA GLU A 128 -6.35 -7.43 -21.20
C GLU A 128 -5.02 -8.03 -21.68
N ALA A 129 -5.16 -9.14 -22.41
CA ALA A 129 -4.10 -9.98 -22.93
C ALA A 129 -3.23 -9.29 -24.01
N ILE A 130 -1.92 -9.61 -23.99
CA ILE A 130 -1.08 -9.61 -25.20
C ILE A 130 -0.83 -11.08 -25.54
N PRO A 131 -1.13 -11.54 -26.77
CA PRO A 131 -1.08 -12.94 -27.13
C PRO A 131 0.37 -13.38 -27.38
N ARG A 132 0.74 -14.54 -26.85
CA ARG A 132 1.88 -15.31 -27.37
C ARG A 132 1.49 -16.79 -27.39
N ASP A 133 1.01 -17.20 -28.56
CA ASP A 133 1.08 -18.59 -28.99
C ASP A 133 2.56 -19.00 -29.04
N THR A 134 2.94 -20.03 -28.28
CA THR A 134 3.39 -21.30 -28.89
C THR A 134 3.65 -22.34 -27.80
N ASN A 135 2.89 -23.42 -27.96
CA ASN A 135 3.03 -24.78 -27.48
C ASN A 135 4.46 -25.25 -27.10
N LEU A 136 4.62 -25.69 -25.85
CA LEU A 136 5.54 -26.77 -25.47
C LEU A 136 4.88 -27.57 -24.35
N GLN A 137 4.68 -28.85 -24.64
CA GLN A 137 4.04 -29.84 -23.79
C GLN A 137 5.01 -30.36 -22.73
N VAL A 138 4.47 -30.50 -21.51
CA VAL A 138 4.70 -31.56 -20.51
C VAL A 138 6.14 -31.96 -20.18
N ASP A 139 6.52 -31.58 -18.96
CA ASP A 139 7.35 -32.40 -18.08
C ASP A 139 6.98 -32.10 -16.63
N LYS A 140 6.30 -33.08 -16.03
CA LYS A 140 6.19 -33.21 -14.58
C LYS A 140 7.57 -33.63 -14.09
N ASP A 141 8.32 -32.72 -13.51
CA ASP A 141 9.38 -33.14 -12.61
C ASP A 141 9.61 -32.18 -11.45
N VAL A 142 9.85 -32.83 -10.32
CA VAL A 142 10.05 -32.26 -9.01
C VAL A 142 11.45 -31.64 -8.95
N ASN A 143 11.55 -30.49 -8.27
CA ASN A 143 12.75 -29.80 -7.78
C ASN A 143 13.19 -28.51 -8.49
N LYS A 144 13.23 -27.46 -7.64
CA LYS A 144 14.02 -26.22 -7.75
C LYS A 144 13.60 -25.26 -8.86
N ALA A 145 12.58 -24.44 -8.56
CA ALA A 145 12.37 -23.19 -9.29
C ALA A 145 13.65 -22.32 -9.22
N PRO A 146 14.04 -21.66 -10.31
CA PRO A 146 15.38 -21.11 -10.49
C PRO A 146 15.57 -19.91 -9.57
N HIS A 147 16.79 -19.76 -9.04
CA HIS A 147 17.25 -18.52 -8.45
C HIS A 147 17.03 -17.38 -9.45
N ARG A 148 15.96 -16.60 -9.29
CA ARG A 148 15.98 -15.20 -9.71
C ARG A 148 17.11 -14.58 -8.91
N GLU A 149 18.23 -14.35 -9.57
CA GLU A 149 19.37 -13.64 -9.03
C GLU A 149 18.85 -12.34 -8.41
N LYS A 150 18.90 -12.26 -7.08
CA LYS A 150 18.42 -11.09 -6.33
C LYS A 150 19.42 -9.97 -6.56
N THR A 151 19.29 -9.23 -7.66
CA THR A 151 20.16 -8.11 -8.00
C THR A 151 19.94 -6.86 -7.14
N GLY A 152 18.98 -6.89 -6.21
CA GLY A 152 18.67 -5.78 -5.31
C GLY A 152 19.11 -6.02 -3.85
N PRO A 153 19.15 -4.95 -3.03
CA PRO A 153 19.52 -5.08 -1.63
C PRO A 153 18.57 -6.01 -0.87
N GLY A 154 19.14 -6.92 -0.08
CA GLY A 154 18.37 -7.88 0.72
C GLY A 154 17.57 -7.21 1.85
N ARG A 155 16.51 -7.88 2.32
CA ARG A 155 15.62 -7.37 3.39
C ARG A 155 16.37 -6.96 4.66
N GLU A 156 17.39 -7.73 5.04
CA GLU A 156 18.22 -7.48 6.23
C GLU A 156 18.87 -6.10 6.24
N LEU A 157 19.20 -5.57 5.06
CA LEU A 157 19.75 -4.23 4.94
C LEU A 157 18.76 -3.17 5.42
N PHE A 158 17.51 -3.26 4.98
CA PHE A 158 16.48 -2.30 5.34
C PHE A 158 16.03 -2.43 6.80
N GLU A 159 16.03 -3.65 7.35
CA GLU A 159 15.83 -3.88 8.79
C GLU A 159 16.96 -3.25 9.62
N SER A 160 18.20 -3.34 9.14
CA SER A 160 19.35 -2.70 9.80
C SER A 160 19.21 -1.17 9.78
N ILE A 161 18.86 -0.60 8.63
CA ILE A 161 18.64 0.84 8.47
C ILE A 161 17.49 1.31 9.38
N SER A 162 16.33 0.68 9.31
CA SER A 162 15.14 1.04 10.09
C SER A 162 15.43 0.94 11.59
N GLY A 163 16.14 -0.11 12.04
CA GLY A 163 16.57 -0.29 13.41
C GLY A 163 17.48 0.84 13.91
N LYS A 164 18.43 1.31 13.08
CA LYS A 164 19.28 2.46 13.42
C LYS A 164 18.48 3.76 13.49
N VAL A 165 17.55 3.98 12.56
CA VAL A 165 16.67 5.16 12.55
C VAL A 165 15.75 5.20 13.77
N ASN A 166 15.15 4.08 14.15
CA ASN A 166 14.29 3.98 15.34
C ASN A 166 15.04 4.29 16.63
N LYS A 167 16.32 3.89 16.71
CA LYS A 167 17.23 4.23 17.81
C LYS A 167 17.80 5.66 17.72
N ARG A 168 17.32 6.48 16.77
CA ARG A 168 17.81 7.83 16.45
C ARG A 168 19.30 7.89 16.09
N ASN A 169 19.91 6.76 15.76
CA ASN A 169 21.30 6.66 15.34
C ASN A 169 21.40 6.91 13.83
N TYR A 170 21.22 8.18 13.46
CA TYR A 170 21.18 8.61 12.07
C TYR A 170 22.56 8.56 11.39
N GLY A 171 23.65 8.67 12.16
CA GLY A 171 25.01 8.57 11.64
C GLY A 171 25.31 7.18 11.07
N ASP A 172 25.01 6.13 11.84
CA ASP A 172 25.16 4.75 11.38
C ASP A 172 24.20 4.42 10.23
N ALA A 173 22.95 4.89 10.31
CA ALA A 173 21.98 4.72 9.23
C ALA A 173 22.51 5.30 7.91
N LEU A 174 23.05 6.53 7.94
CA LEU A 174 23.67 7.16 6.78
C LEU A 174 24.87 6.39 6.25
N LYS A 175 25.72 5.85 7.14
CA LYS A 175 26.89 5.06 6.74
C LYS A 175 26.45 3.81 5.98
N ILE A 176 25.49 3.06 6.53
CA ILE A 176 24.92 1.87 5.90
C ILE A 176 24.31 2.21 4.54
N ILE A 177 23.48 3.25 4.48
CA ILE A 177 22.82 3.66 3.24
C ILE A 177 23.84 4.02 2.16
N LYS A 178 24.83 4.89 2.47
CA LYS A 178 25.83 5.34 1.49
C LYS A 178 26.67 4.19 0.95
N THR A 179 27.15 3.29 1.81
CA THR A 179 27.94 2.12 1.38
C THR A 179 27.16 1.23 0.42
N ASN A 180 25.85 1.09 0.62
CA ASN A 180 25.02 0.22 -0.22
C ASN A 180 24.49 0.95 -1.45
N LEU A 181 24.34 2.27 -1.42
CA LEU A 181 24.00 3.07 -2.61
C LEU A 181 25.10 2.97 -3.68
N SER A 182 26.36 2.79 -3.29
CA SER A 182 27.46 2.53 -4.25
C SER A 182 27.29 1.21 -5.00
N LYS A 183 26.58 0.23 -4.40
CA LYS A 183 26.31 -1.08 -5.00
C LYS A 183 25.00 -1.10 -5.78
N TRP A 184 24.00 -0.37 -5.26
CA TRP A 184 22.66 -0.28 -5.83
C TRP A 184 22.21 1.19 -5.94
N PRO A 185 22.79 1.95 -6.89
CA PRO A 185 22.51 3.38 -7.04
C PRO A 185 21.05 3.66 -7.38
N ASP A 186 20.44 2.74 -8.13
CA ASP A 186 19.06 2.84 -8.61
C ASP A 186 18.06 2.13 -7.69
N SER A 187 18.42 1.92 -6.41
CA SER A 187 17.47 1.41 -5.42
C SER A 187 16.52 2.52 -4.97
N PRO A 188 15.23 2.50 -5.34
CA PRO A 188 14.28 3.52 -4.88
C PRO A 188 14.17 3.53 -3.35
N GLU A 189 14.25 2.36 -2.73
CA GLU A 189 14.12 2.21 -1.28
C GLU A 189 15.32 2.76 -0.52
N LEU A 190 16.56 2.56 -1.00
CA LEU A 190 17.73 3.20 -0.39
C LEU A 190 17.71 4.71 -0.56
N ASN A 191 17.33 5.22 -1.74
CA ASN A 191 17.17 6.66 -1.97
C ASN A 191 16.08 7.25 -1.05
N GLY A 192 14.97 6.52 -0.84
CA GLY A 192 13.89 6.90 0.08
C GLY A 192 14.33 6.95 1.54
N TRP A 193 14.98 5.89 2.04
CA TRP A 193 15.58 5.87 3.38
C TRP A 193 16.63 6.97 3.55
N TYR A 194 17.43 7.26 2.53
CA TYR A 194 18.40 8.35 2.57
C TYR A 194 17.69 9.70 2.77
N GLY A 195 16.66 9.96 1.96
CA GLY A 195 15.81 11.15 2.09
C GLY A 195 15.22 11.30 3.50
N ALA A 196 14.61 10.25 4.02
CA ALA A 196 14.00 10.25 5.35
C ALA A 196 15.01 10.56 6.46
N VAL A 197 16.21 9.96 6.41
CA VAL A 197 17.27 10.22 7.41
C VAL A 197 17.80 11.66 7.29
N LEU A 198 17.91 12.20 6.08
CA LEU A 198 18.32 13.59 5.88
C LEU A 198 17.30 14.58 6.44
N LEU A 199 16.00 14.30 6.35
CA LEU A 199 14.97 15.11 7.01
C LEU A 199 15.12 15.10 8.53
N LYS A 200 15.39 13.94 9.14
CA LYS A 200 15.64 13.83 10.59
C LYS A 200 16.90 14.58 11.04
N LEU A 201 17.85 14.79 10.14
CA LEU A 201 19.07 15.57 10.36
C LEU A 201 18.94 17.05 9.97
N ASN A 202 17.72 17.53 9.71
CA ASN A 202 17.42 18.90 9.30
C ASN A 202 18.17 19.33 8.02
N LYS A 203 18.28 18.41 7.04
CA LYS A 203 18.91 18.64 5.72
C LYS A 203 17.88 18.51 4.58
N PRO A 204 16.82 19.34 4.55
CA PRO A 204 15.70 19.18 3.63
C PRO A 204 16.07 19.32 2.15
N SER A 205 17.00 20.23 1.80
CA SER A 205 17.45 20.39 0.42
C SER A 205 18.08 19.11 -0.15
N LYS A 206 18.93 18.45 0.65
CA LYS A 206 19.54 17.17 0.27
C LYS A 206 18.53 16.04 0.28
N ALA A 207 17.57 16.06 1.22
CA ALA A 207 16.53 15.05 1.29
C ALA A 207 15.66 15.06 0.05
N LEU A 208 15.24 16.24 -0.40
CA LEU A 208 14.42 16.43 -1.60
C LEU A 208 15.08 15.81 -2.83
N THR A 209 16.40 15.99 -3.01
CA THR A 209 17.13 15.36 -4.11
C THR A 209 17.02 13.84 -4.09
N GLN A 210 17.13 13.21 -2.92
CA GLN A 210 17.07 11.74 -2.81
C GLN A 210 15.63 11.21 -2.94
N LEU A 211 14.66 11.91 -2.37
CA LEU A 211 13.24 11.57 -2.49
C LEU A 211 12.76 11.70 -3.93
N LYS A 212 13.20 12.72 -4.68
CA LYS A 212 12.94 12.85 -6.12
C LYS A 212 13.50 11.67 -6.92
N LYS A 213 14.71 11.21 -6.61
CA LYS A 213 15.27 9.99 -7.23
C LYS A 213 14.43 8.76 -6.91
N ALA A 214 14.05 8.59 -5.64
CA ALA A 214 13.22 7.46 -5.20
C ALA A 214 11.84 7.47 -5.90
N SER A 215 11.20 8.63 -5.99
CA SER A 215 9.92 8.84 -6.66
C SER A 215 10.02 8.64 -8.18
N ALA A 216 11.11 9.10 -8.83
CA ALA A 216 11.32 8.85 -10.26
C ALA A 216 11.48 7.36 -10.59
N LEU A 217 12.17 6.62 -9.71
CA LEU A 217 12.39 5.18 -9.85
C LEU A 217 11.17 4.35 -9.43
N SER A 218 10.31 4.88 -8.56
CA SER A 218 9.08 4.23 -8.11
C SER A 218 7.97 5.27 -7.83
N PRO A 219 7.26 5.74 -8.88
CA PRO A 219 6.26 6.80 -8.78
C PRO A 219 5.06 6.42 -7.92
N ASP A 220 4.79 5.12 -7.77
CA ASP A 220 3.61 4.62 -7.05
C ASP A 220 3.84 4.42 -5.54
N THR A 221 5.03 4.74 -5.02
CA THR A 221 5.34 4.59 -3.59
C THR A 221 5.01 5.87 -2.82
N PRO A 222 3.96 5.88 -1.96
CA PRO A 222 3.48 7.09 -1.27
C PRO A 222 4.54 7.77 -0.40
N ASP A 223 5.41 6.98 0.22
CA ASP A 223 6.41 7.44 1.18
C ASP A 223 7.45 8.40 0.57
N TYR A 224 7.57 8.42 -0.76
CA TYR A 224 8.54 9.25 -1.49
C TYR A 224 7.99 10.60 -1.96
N HIS A 225 6.69 10.87 -1.75
CA HIS A 225 6.01 12.10 -2.18
C HIS A 225 5.84 13.16 -1.09
N ASN A 226 6.64 13.10 -0.02
CA ASN A 226 6.57 14.02 1.14
C ASN A 226 7.54 15.21 1.02
#